data_AF-A0A563EMR0-F1
#
_entry.id   AF-A0A563EMR0-F1
#
_cell.length_a   1.000
_cell.length_b   1.000
_cell.length_c   1.000
_cell.angle_alpha   90.00
_cell.angle_beta   90.00
_cell.angle_gamma   90.00
#
_symmetry.space_group_name_H-M   'P 1'
#
loop_
_entity.id
_entity.type
_entity.pdbx_description
1 polymer ?
#
loop_
_entity_poly.entity_id
_entity_poly.type
_entity_poly.pdbx_seq_one_letter_code
_entity_poly.pdbx_strand_id
1 'polypeptide(L)'
;MRLRHVPVVLAVAAAATAITAPAAVATSESPTVSCASEGWIHTVRQNGEYWVFAHGDPANGGFAWYGPQPTRIGTGWSGRTLVGRGGSVHNITDSGELRKFSFNGREFRQLPHGGQYDVIGSDWQLYTSAAYRNRITFDSEGALFTIDQQGDLRWWYFDEAHQGWHPESGRVLATGWGQYDMITAAGPGVLQARRSDGAMTRFRYHQGSQRWIRENTSSGQGWQMFEKMFSMGGDVLYGVNRYNGDLLWYGYDEASNRWVADTGRLAGRDWAGLRDIGANTWNCRSKTMRSPEEHGLSGSTYPPAVVDSDLGVLHTFQVKNDSLVHGTMTDPASFRSTTAPGQVYGNVLRPHVSSTGVAEVYGTERFGASANRWSADGQWQQRQEHAGYLSHAPAVHRRANGTVALYGVVDGQLWLREGTLPWRALGGTDLSGYATIGKQTDSSVNLFVRNTRGELFEVTHTASGLGEFQQFGNGILLYSDGVTAVADGAGQVWVAGQSQQGHVIVAGAGRSWNQLGYYNTSSPALARDADGKVTIVARKFNGKWERTTQAAPGSGEFGPWTEIETGDTETTSDPALIFRRTGEMALLYRHGTQSLRYCSLAAQATCTNLD
;
A
#
# COMPACT_ATOMS: atom_id res chain seq x y z
N MET A 1 34.40 10.71 94.07
CA MET A 1 33.20 10.99 94.89
C MET A 1 32.02 11.10 93.93
N ARG A 2 31.06 10.17 94.00
CA ARG A 2 30.01 9.96 92.98
C ARG A 2 29.01 11.11 92.97
N LEU A 3 28.95 11.88 91.88
CA LEU A 3 27.93 12.90 91.63
C LEU A 3 26.77 12.25 90.86
N ARG A 4 25.62 12.12 91.55
CA ARG A 4 24.36 11.65 90.99
C ARG A 4 23.77 12.75 90.08
N HIS A 5 23.47 12.41 88.84
CA HIS A 5 22.75 13.26 87.90
C HIS A 5 21.26 12.89 87.94
N VAL A 6 20.43 13.88 88.27
CA VAL A 6 18.96 13.83 88.18
C VAL A 6 18.60 14.50 86.85
N PRO A 7 17.89 13.84 85.91
CA PRO A 7 17.53 14.46 84.65
C PRO A 7 16.27 15.31 84.83
N VAL A 8 16.38 16.59 84.46
CA VAL A 8 15.25 17.51 84.29
C VAL A 8 14.62 17.22 82.93
N VAL A 9 13.34 16.85 82.94
CA VAL A 9 12.54 16.65 81.72
C VAL A 9 12.11 18.01 81.20
N LEU A 10 12.67 18.45 80.07
CA LEU A 10 12.17 19.58 79.29
C LEU A 10 11.16 19.04 78.26
N ALA A 11 9.89 19.42 78.40
CA ALA A 11 8.87 19.17 77.38
C ALA A 11 9.01 20.22 76.26
N VAL A 12 9.41 19.77 75.07
CA VAL A 12 9.39 20.58 73.84
C VAL A 12 8.16 20.19 73.04
N ALA A 13 7.22 21.14 72.90
CA ALA A 13 6.06 20.99 72.02
C ALA A 13 6.53 21.11 70.56
N ALA A 14 6.39 20.02 69.79
CA ALA A 14 6.62 20.02 68.35
C ALA A 14 5.39 20.57 67.62
N ALA A 15 5.52 21.75 67.01
CA ALA A 15 4.53 22.27 66.08
C ALA A 15 4.64 21.53 64.75
N ALA A 16 3.61 20.77 64.38
CA ALA A 16 3.53 20.10 63.09
C ALA A 16 3.08 21.10 62.01
N THR A 17 4.01 21.56 61.17
CA THR A 17 3.69 22.26 59.92
C THR A 17 3.22 21.26 58.88
N ALA A 18 1.96 21.35 58.48
CA ALA A 18 1.39 20.57 57.38
C ALA A 18 2.00 21.05 56.05
N ILE A 19 2.77 20.19 55.40
CA ILE A 19 3.22 20.38 54.01
C ILE A 19 2.03 19.99 53.13
N THR A 20 1.28 20.98 52.64
CA THR A 20 0.28 20.74 51.59
C THR A 20 1.02 20.49 50.28
N ALA A 21 1.00 19.25 49.80
CA ALA A 21 1.40 18.94 48.43
C ALA A 21 0.47 19.73 47.47
N PRO A 22 1.01 20.39 46.43
CA PRO A 22 0.15 20.99 45.43
C PRO A 22 -0.65 19.88 44.74
N ALA A 23 -1.96 20.08 44.62
CA ALA A 23 -2.82 19.18 43.87
C ALA A 23 -2.23 19.01 42.45
N ALA A 24 -2.02 17.76 42.03
CA ALA A 24 -1.68 17.47 40.66
C ALA A 24 -2.77 18.03 39.77
N VAL A 25 -2.44 19.05 38.98
CA VAL A 25 -3.32 19.52 37.90
C VAL A 25 -3.36 18.37 36.90
N ALA A 26 -4.49 17.68 36.84
CA ALA A 26 -4.77 16.76 35.74
C ALA A 26 -4.80 17.59 34.46
N THR A 27 -3.72 17.52 33.68
CA THR A 27 -3.72 18.04 32.31
C THR A 27 -4.73 17.22 31.52
N SER A 28 -5.86 17.81 31.17
CA SER A 28 -6.80 17.22 30.23
C SER A 28 -6.11 17.15 28.87
N GLU A 29 -5.55 15.99 28.52
CA GLU A 29 -5.19 15.74 27.13
C GLU A 29 -6.44 15.90 26.26
N SER A 30 -6.31 16.64 25.18
CA SER A 30 -7.40 16.77 24.21
C SER A 30 -7.72 15.40 23.63
N PRO A 31 -9.01 15.06 23.43
CA PRO A 31 -9.37 13.76 22.87
C PRO A 31 -8.72 13.60 21.48
N THR A 32 -8.08 12.45 21.27
CA THR A 32 -7.45 12.02 20.00
C THR A 32 -8.47 11.83 18.88
N VAL A 33 -9.76 11.85 19.22
CA VAL A 33 -10.91 11.76 18.33
C VAL A 33 -11.73 13.06 18.34
N SER A 34 -12.36 13.37 17.21
CA SER A 34 -13.39 14.40 17.07
C SER A 34 -14.71 13.71 16.75
N CYS A 35 -15.75 13.94 17.54
CA CYS A 35 -17.07 13.35 17.30
C CYS A 35 -18.16 14.43 17.18
N ALA A 36 -19.26 14.07 16.53
CA ALA A 36 -20.50 14.82 16.65
C ALA A 36 -20.98 14.85 18.11
N SER A 37 -21.70 15.91 18.48
CA SER A 37 -22.26 16.06 19.84
C SER A 37 -23.26 14.96 20.20
N GLU A 38 -23.88 14.34 19.20
CA GLU A 38 -24.84 13.25 19.37
C GLU A 38 -24.46 12.07 18.48
N GLY A 39 -24.30 10.89 19.08
CA GLY A 39 -24.05 9.59 18.46
C GLY A 39 -25.32 8.75 18.35
N TRP A 40 -25.79 8.50 17.12
CA TRP A 40 -26.97 7.66 16.91
C TRP A 40 -26.61 6.17 16.95
N ILE A 41 -27.21 5.45 17.90
CA ILE A 41 -27.09 4.00 18.07
C ILE A 41 -28.42 3.37 17.67
N HIS A 42 -28.34 2.38 16.78
CA HIS A 42 -29.48 1.67 16.23
C HIS A 42 -29.48 0.25 16.76
N THR A 43 -30.67 -0.24 17.10
CA THR A 43 -30.86 -1.59 17.64
C THR A 43 -32.03 -2.28 16.97
N VAL A 44 -31.89 -3.60 16.83
CA VAL A 44 -32.99 -4.49 16.47
C VAL A 44 -33.18 -5.47 17.61
N ARG A 45 -34.41 -5.56 18.13
CA ARG A 45 -34.78 -6.52 19.17
C ARG A 45 -35.10 -7.89 18.56
N GLN A 46 -35.16 -8.93 19.38
CA GLN A 46 -35.47 -10.29 18.89
C GLN A 46 -36.85 -10.41 18.24
N ASN A 47 -37.81 -9.60 18.68
CA ASN A 47 -39.16 -9.49 18.13
C ASN A 47 -39.24 -8.63 16.84
N GLY A 48 -38.11 -8.14 16.32
CA GLY A 48 -38.03 -7.36 15.09
C GLY A 48 -38.42 -5.88 15.22
N GLU A 49 -38.55 -5.35 16.43
CA GLU A 49 -38.65 -3.90 16.64
C GLU A 49 -37.31 -3.20 16.40
N TYR A 50 -37.35 -2.08 15.70
CA TYR A 50 -36.20 -1.21 15.43
C TYR A 50 -36.26 0.03 16.31
N TRP A 51 -35.20 0.27 17.08
CA TRP A 51 -35.11 1.38 18.03
C TRP A 51 -33.82 2.16 17.84
N VAL A 52 -33.89 3.48 18.09
CA VAL A 52 -32.75 4.39 18.00
C VAL A 52 -32.55 5.14 19.31
N PHE A 53 -31.29 5.32 19.69
CA PHE A 53 -30.80 5.98 20.89
C PHE A 53 -29.79 7.08 20.52
N ALA A 54 -29.80 8.20 21.25
CA ALA A 54 -28.83 9.28 21.09
C ALA A 54 -27.84 9.27 22.27
N HIS A 55 -26.59 8.92 22.00
CA HIS A 55 -25.50 8.98 22.97
C HIS A 55 -24.85 10.37 22.93
N GLY A 56 -24.73 11.02 24.09
CA GLY A 56 -24.35 12.42 24.17
C GLY A 56 -22.89 12.72 24.43
N ASP A 57 -22.06 11.69 24.63
CA ASP A 57 -20.62 11.85 24.83
C ASP A 57 -19.81 10.74 24.12
N PRO A 58 -19.94 10.62 22.80
CA PRO A 58 -19.28 9.55 22.06
C PRO A 58 -17.75 9.69 22.00
N ALA A 59 -17.21 10.90 22.21
CA ALA A 59 -15.78 11.17 22.20
C ALA A 59 -15.06 10.66 23.45
N ASN A 60 -15.73 10.65 24.61
CA ASN A 60 -15.12 10.24 25.88
C ASN A 60 -15.78 9.01 26.51
N GLY A 61 -16.89 8.53 25.95
CA GLY A 61 -17.59 7.35 26.45
C GLY A 61 -18.37 7.58 27.73
N GLY A 62 -18.73 8.84 28.04
CA GLY A 62 -19.51 9.16 29.23
C GLY A 62 -20.89 8.50 29.22
N PHE A 63 -21.44 8.25 30.41
CA PHE A 63 -22.80 7.77 30.59
C PHE A 63 -23.80 8.92 30.36
N ALA A 64 -23.98 9.34 29.10
CA ALA A 64 -24.79 10.48 28.72
C ALA A 64 -25.71 10.11 27.55
N TRP A 65 -27.02 10.30 27.72
CA TRP A 65 -28.03 9.93 26.72
C TRP A 65 -29.06 11.05 26.59
N TYR A 66 -29.36 11.47 25.36
CA TYR A 66 -30.24 12.60 25.06
C TYR A 66 -31.69 12.17 24.80
N GLY A 67 -32.63 13.09 25.07
CA GLY A 67 -34.04 13.03 24.64
C GLY A 67 -34.96 12.18 25.52
N PRO A 68 -36.29 12.22 25.25
CA PRO A 68 -37.26 11.40 25.98
C PRO A 68 -37.19 9.94 25.51
N GLN A 69 -36.29 9.14 26.09
CA GLN A 69 -36.20 7.67 25.92
C GLN A 69 -35.90 7.20 24.46
N PRO A 70 -35.50 5.94 24.23
CA PRO A 70 -35.31 5.44 22.86
C PRO A 70 -36.58 5.57 22.03
N THR A 71 -36.43 5.87 20.74
CA THR A 71 -37.55 6.00 19.81
C THR A 71 -37.69 4.71 18.98
N ARG A 72 -38.89 4.13 18.96
CA ARG A 72 -39.20 3.01 18.05
C ARG A 72 -39.54 3.56 16.67
N ILE A 73 -38.79 3.14 15.66
CA ILE A 73 -38.90 3.69 14.29
C ILE A 73 -39.50 2.67 13.31
N GLY A 74 -39.50 1.39 13.66
CA GLY A 74 -40.11 0.36 12.81
C GLY A 74 -40.30 -0.99 13.49
N THR A 75 -40.93 -1.90 12.76
CA THR A 75 -41.18 -3.30 13.13
C THR A 75 -40.96 -4.21 11.93
N GLY A 76 -40.86 -5.53 12.14
CA GLY A 76 -40.72 -6.51 11.05
C GLY A 76 -39.29 -6.70 10.57
N TRP A 77 -38.29 -6.26 11.33
CA TRP A 77 -36.88 -6.44 11.00
C TRP A 77 -36.44 -7.87 11.37
N SER A 78 -36.12 -8.68 10.37
CA SER A 78 -35.52 -10.01 10.52
C SER A 78 -34.14 -10.07 9.86
N GLY A 79 -33.51 -11.25 9.80
CA GLY A 79 -32.15 -11.37 9.27
C GLY A 79 -31.12 -10.57 10.08
N ARG A 80 -30.22 -9.85 9.40
CA ARG A 80 -29.09 -9.11 10.02
C ARG A 80 -29.12 -7.64 9.60
N THR A 81 -29.13 -6.76 10.59
CA THR A 81 -29.01 -5.31 10.40
C THR A 81 -27.62 -4.78 10.74
N LEU A 82 -27.09 -3.91 9.88
CA LEU A 82 -25.82 -3.21 10.01
C LEU A 82 -26.04 -1.71 9.83
N VAL A 83 -25.19 -0.89 10.44
CA VAL A 83 -25.21 0.56 10.28
C VAL A 83 -23.86 0.98 9.71
N GLY A 84 -23.89 1.82 8.68
CA GLY A 84 -22.71 2.30 7.99
C GLY A 84 -22.61 3.82 8.03
N ARG A 85 -21.88 4.36 7.06
CA ARG A 85 -21.56 5.77 6.95
C ARG A 85 -22.82 6.62 6.80
N GLY A 86 -22.86 7.76 7.50
CA GLY A 86 -23.82 8.83 7.26
C GLY A 86 -25.28 8.47 7.55
N GLY A 87 -25.52 7.51 8.45
CA GLY A 87 -26.88 7.04 8.76
C GLY A 87 -27.45 6.07 7.72
N SER A 88 -26.62 5.50 6.85
CA SER A 88 -27.02 4.35 6.03
C SER A 88 -27.25 3.13 6.94
N VAL A 89 -28.38 2.47 6.74
CA VAL A 89 -28.76 1.26 7.48
C VAL A 89 -28.98 0.15 6.47
N HIS A 90 -28.35 -0.99 6.70
CA HIS A 90 -28.38 -2.12 5.79
C HIS A 90 -29.05 -3.31 6.47
N ASN A 91 -30.02 -3.93 5.81
CA ASN A 91 -30.66 -5.15 6.28
C ASN A 91 -30.44 -6.28 5.28
N ILE A 92 -29.82 -7.35 5.74
CA ILE A 92 -29.74 -8.62 5.01
C ILE A 92 -30.94 -9.44 5.46
N THR A 93 -31.88 -9.71 4.55
CA THR A 93 -33.04 -10.54 4.85
C THR A 93 -32.65 -12.01 5.00
N ASP A 94 -33.54 -12.82 5.58
CA ASP A 94 -33.33 -14.27 5.66
C ASP A 94 -33.30 -14.94 4.27
N SER A 95 -33.88 -14.30 3.25
CA SER A 95 -33.80 -14.72 1.84
C SER A 95 -32.52 -14.27 1.13
N GLY A 96 -31.69 -13.43 1.76
CA GLY A 96 -30.41 -12.98 1.21
C GLY A 96 -30.43 -11.65 0.45
N GLU A 97 -31.55 -10.93 0.42
CA GLU A 97 -31.57 -9.56 -0.12
C GLU A 97 -30.79 -8.62 0.80
N LEU A 98 -29.88 -7.83 0.23
CA LEU A 98 -29.23 -6.72 0.91
C LEU A 98 -29.99 -5.43 0.59
N ARG A 99 -30.74 -4.95 1.59
CA ARG A 99 -31.55 -3.74 1.51
C ARG A 99 -30.82 -2.58 2.15
N LYS A 100 -30.84 -1.41 1.52
CA LYS A 100 -30.23 -0.17 2.00
C LYS A 100 -31.29 0.89 2.28
N PHE A 101 -31.28 1.38 3.51
CA PHE A 101 -32.16 2.43 4.04
C PHE A 101 -31.33 3.68 4.36
N SER A 102 -31.96 4.85 4.29
CA SER A 102 -31.34 6.12 4.69
C SER A 102 -32.05 6.68 5.92
N PHE A 103 -31.36 6.80 7.04
CA PHE A 103 -31.87 7.41 8.25
C PHE A 103 -31.50 8.89 8.32
N ASN A 104 -32.47 9.77 8.61
CA ASN A 104 -32.26 11.23 8.65
C ASN A 104 -32.11 11.81 10.07
N GLY A 105 -31.97 10.96 11.10
CA GLY A 105 -31.97 11.38 12.51
C GLY A 105 -33.33 11.21 13.20
N ARG A 106 -34.41 11.05 12.44
CA ARG A 106 -35.78 10.91 12.98
C ARG A 106 -36.55 9.71 12.41
N GLU A 107 -36.39 9.44 11.13
CA GLU A 107 -37.09 8.37 10.42
C GLU A 107 -36.29 7.86 9.23
N PHE A 108 -36.76 6.76 8.63
CA PHE A 108 -36.26 6.30 7.34
C PHE A 108 -36.85 7.12 6.21
N ARG A 109 -35.98 7.62 5.33
CA ARG A 109 -36.37 8.39 4.16
C ARG A 109 -37.26 7.54 3.24
N GLN A 110 -38.36 8.14 2.78
CA GLN A 110 -39.16 7.62 1.67
C GLN A 110 -38.46 7.89 0.34
N LEU A 111 -38.38 6.85 -0.49
CA LEU A 111 -37.79 6.91 -1.82
C LEU A 111 -38.86 7.29 -2.86
N PRO A 112 -38.47 7.84 -4.02
CA PRO A 112 -39.42 8.26 -5.05
C PRO A 112 -40.36 7.15 -5.54
N HIS A 113 -39.96 5.88 -5.42
CA HIS A 113 -40.75 4.69 -5.78
C HIS A 113 -41.74 4.25 -4.69
N GLY A 114 -41.87 4.99 -3.59
CA GLY A 114 -42.81 4.73 -2.50
C GLY A 114 -42.34 3.72 -1.45
N GLY A 115 -41.15 3.13 -1.61
CA GLY A 115 -40.49 2.30 -0.61
C GLY A 115 -39.53 3.10 0.30
N GLN A 116 -39.00 2.43 1.33
CA GLN A 116 -38.03 3.02 2.27
C GLN A 116 -36.59 2.51 2.07
N TYR A 117 -36.40 1.58 1.13
CA TYR A 117 -35.11 0.97 0.84
C TYR A 117 -34.94 0.68 -0.64
N ASP A 118 -33.67 0.59 -1.04
CA ASP A 118 -33.26 0.01 -2.31
C ASP A 118 -32.67 -1.38 -2.05
N VAL A 119 -32.95 -2.35 -2.94
CA VAL A 119 -32.26 -3.65 -2.93
C VAL A 119 -30.98 -3.48 -3.73
N ILE A 120 -29.84 -3.58 -3.04
CA ILE A 120 -28.52 -3.35 -3.64
C ILE A 120 -27.74 -4.64 -3.85
N GLY A 121 -28.28 -5.81 -3.46
CA GLY A 121 -27.64 -7.10 -3.71
C GLY A 121 -28.50 -8.29 -3.29
N SER A 122 -28.10 -9.47 -3.73
CA SER A 122 -28.67 -10.78 -3.38
C SER A 122 -27.59 -11.71 -2.83
N ASP A 123 -28.00 -12.87 -2.30
CA ASP A 123 -27.12 -13.95 -1.84
C ASP A 123 -26.26 -13.63 -0.60
N TRP A 124 -26.73 -12.70 0.23
CA TRP A 124 -26.05 -12.28 1.47
C TRP A 124 -26.43 -13.08 2.72
N GLN A 125 -27.35 -14.05 2.61
CA GLN A 125 -27.92 -14.81 3.74
C GLN A 125 -26.88 -15.55 4.59
N LEU A 126 -25.66 -15.75 4.09
CA LEU A 126 -24.54 -16.27 4.88
C LEU A 126 -24.40 -15.51 6.21
N TYR A 127 -24.47 -14.18 6.17
CA TYR A 127 -24.26 -13.30 7.33
C TYR A 127 -25.50 -13.16 8.23
N THR A 128 -26.59 -13.89 7.97
CA THR A 128 -27.71 -14.04 8.93
C THR A 128 -27.53 -15.25 9.84
N SER A 129 -26.57 -16.13 9.56
CA SER A 129 -26.27 -17.29 10.38
C SER A 129 -25.48 -16.93 11.64
N ALA A 130 -25.60 -17.73 12.70
CA ALA A 130 -24.86 -17.49 13.96
C ALA A 130 -23.33 -17.48 13.76
N ALA A 131 -22.80 -18.32 12.86
CA ALA A 131 -21.37 -18.45 12.62
C ALA A 131 -20.76 -17.25 11.87
N TYR A 132 -21.53 -16.57 11.02
CA TYR A 132 -21.02 -15.49 10.16
C TYR A 132 -21.61 -14.09 10.47
N ARG A 133 -22.63 -13.97 11.33
CA ARG A 133 -23.27 -12.68 11.65
C ARG A 133 -22.30 -11.60 12.12
N ASN A 134 -21.23 -11.99 12.82
CA ASN A 134 -20.20 -11.09 13.32
C ASN A 134 -19.00 -10.93 12.37
N ARG A 135 -19.02 -11.56 11.20
CA ARG A 135 -17.95 -11.56 10.19
C ARG A 135 -18.22 -10.55 9.06
N ILE A 136 -18.98 -9.50 9.36
CA ILE A 136 -19.38 -8.46 8.40
C ILE A 136 -19.47 -7.10 9.11
N THR A 137 -18.94 -6.04 8.49
CA THR A 137 -18.93 -4.70 9.08
C THR A 137 -18.75 -3.60 8.03
N PHE A 138 -19.32 -2.43 8.27
CA PHE A 138 -19.11 -1.23 7.45
C PHE A 138 -18.12 -0.31 8.13
N ASP A 139 -17.22 0.28 7.36
CA ASP A 139 -16.32 1.31 7.85
C ASP A 139 -16.92 2.72 7.71
N SER A 140 -16.12 3.73 8.05
CA SER A 140 -16.54 5.12 8.01
C SER A 140 -16.50 5.73 6.60
N GLU A 141 -15.82 5.09 5.63
CA GLU A 141 -15.77 5.53 4.24
C GLU A 141 -16.93 4.96 3.40
N GLY A 142 -17.60 3.93 3.93
CA GLY A 142 -18.72 3.26 3.28
C GLY A 142 -18.33 1.90 2.70
N ALA A 143 -17.10 1.45 2.92
CA ALA A 143 -16.66 0.12 2.55
C ALA A 143 -17.26 -0.93 3.47
N LEU A 144 -17.70 -2.03 2.87
CA LEU A 144 -18.16 -3.23 3.56
C LEU A 144 -17.03 -4.26 3.55
N PHE A 145 -16.73 -4.80 4.73
CA PHE A 145 -15.74 -5.84 4.92
C PHE A 145 -16.42 -7.12 5.37
N THR A 146 -16.00 -8.26 4.81
CA THR A 146 -16.56 -9.56 5.14
C THR A 146 -15.49 -10.63 5.27
N ILE A 147 -15.68 -11.61 6.15
CA ILE A 147 -14.94 -12.89 6.08
C ILE A 147 -15.88 -13.94 5.48
N ASP A 148 -15.51 -14.47 4.32
CA ASP A 148 -16.32 -15.46 3.60
C ASP A 148 -16.13 -16.89 4.12
N GLN A 149 -16.72 -17.87 3.41
CA GLN A 149 -16.66 -19.29 3.77
C GLN A 149 -15.27 -19.91 3.58
N GLN A 150 -14.44 -19.35 2.71
CA GLN A 150 -13.05 -19.74 2.48
C GLN A 150 -12.13 -19.18 3.57
N GLY A 151 -12.64 -18.25 4.38
CA GLY A 151 -11.86 -17.55 5.38
C GLY A 151 -11.06 -16.40 4.79
N ASP A 152 -11.48 -15.84 3.66
CA ASP A 152 -10.87 -14.68 3.02
C ASP A 152 -11.56 -13.41 3.49
N LEU A 153 -10.75 -12.38 3.82
CA LEU A 153 -11.25 -11.03 4.02
C LEU A 153 -11.52 -10.41 2.65
N ARG A 154 -12.76 -9.97 2.43
CA ARG A 154 -13.18 -9.28 1.21
C ARG A 154 -13.58 -7.84 1.48
N TRP A 155 -13.39 -7.02 0.46
CA TRP A 155 -13.82 -5.63 0.43
C TRP A 155 -14.90 -5.43 -0.63
N TRP A 156 -15.90 -4.65 -0.29
CA TRP A 156 -17.02 -4.28 -1.16
C TRP A 156 -17.31 -2.80 -1.00
N TYR A 157 -17.72 -2.14 -2.07
CA TYR A 157 -18.09 -0.73 -2.01
C TYR A 157 -19.23 -0.44 -2.97
N PHE A 158 -20.32 0.11 -2.45
CA PHE A 158 -21.44 0.54 -3.25
C PHE A 158 -21.25 2.01 -3.63
N ASP A 159 -21.11 2.27 -4.93
CA ASP A 159 -20.98 3.61 -5.46
C ASP A 159 -22.37 4.26 -5.54
N GLU A 160 -22.60 5.20 -4.62
CA GLU A 160 -23.85 5.96 -4.54
C GLU A 160 -24.11 6.84 -5.76
N ALA A 161 -23.07 7.32 -6.45
CA ALA A 161 -23.25 8.18 -7.62
C ALA A 161 -23.73 7.36 -8.83
N HIS A 162 -23.21 6.15 -8.97
CA HIS A 162 -23.55 5.24 -10.08
C HIS A 162 -24.63 4.22 -9.74
N GLN A 163 -25.11 4.19 -8.48
CA GLN A 163 -26.11 3.25 -7.97
C GLN A 163 -25.73 1.78 -8.26
N GLY A 164 -24.47 1.42 -8.02
CA GLY A 164 -23.97 0.08 -8.30
C GLY A 164 -22.72 -0.26 -7.49
N TRP A 165 -22.40 -1.55 -7.41
CA TRP A 165 -21.15 -1.99 -6.79
C TRP A 165 -19.95 -1.52 -7.62
N HIS A 166 -18.90 -1.05 -6.93
CA HIS A 166 -17.62 -0.76 -7.54
C HIS A 166 -17.13 -2.00 -8.31
N PRO A 167 -16.51 -1.87 -9.50
CA PRO A 167 -16.09 -3.02 -10.32
C PRO A 167 -15.17 -4.01 -9.61
N GLU A 168 -14.39 -3.54 -8.64
CA GLU A 168 -13.52 -4.39 -7.81
C GLU A 168 -14.17 -4.88 -6.49
N SER A 169 -15.49 -4.73 -6.34
CA SER A 169 -16.20 -5.26 -5.17
C SER A 169 -16.10 -6.79 -5.12
N GLY A 170 -15.92 -7.33 -3.92
CA GLY A 170 -15.65 -8.74 -3.71
C GLY A 170 -14.17 -9.12 -3.81
N ARG A 171 -13.26 -8.16 -4.03
CA ARG A 171 -11.82 -8.42 -4.03
C ARG A 171 -11.36 -9.03 -2.71
N VAL A 172 -10.44 -9.98 -2.78
CA VAL A 172 -9.76 -10.54 -1.61
C VAL A 172 -8.67 -9.58 -1.16
N LEU A 173 -8.73 -9.14 0.10
CA LEU A 173 -7.71 -8.32 0.72
C LEU A 173 -6.65 -9.15 1.46
N ALA A 174 -7.04 -10.31 1.99
CA ALA A 174 -6.15 -11.23 2.68
C ALA A 174 -6.81 -12.59 2.86
N THR A 175 -5.99 -13.65 2.95
CA THR A 175 -6.43 -15.02 3.22
C THR A 175 -6.14 -15.42 4.66
N GLY A 176 -6.71 -16.53 5.13
CA GLY A 176 -6.46 -17.04 6.50
C GLY A 176 -7.17 -16.24 7.61
N TRP A 177 -8.13 -15.41 7.25
CA TRP A 177 -8.98 -14.65 8.18
C TRP A 177 -10.08 -15.48 8.83
N GLY A 178 -10.30 -16.73 8.39
CA GLY A 178 -11.24 -17.67 9.01
C GLY A 178 -11.01 -17.93 10.52
N GLN A 179 -9.81 -17.61 11.02
CA GLN A 179 -9.44 -17.65 12.44
C GLN A 179 -10.17 -16.60 13.30
N TYR A 180 -10.68 -15.52 12.71
CA TYR A 180 -11.40 -14.47 13.42
C TYR A 180 -12.90 -14.79 13.46
N ASP A 181 -13.51 -14.71 14.64
CA ASP A 181 -14.94 -14.96 14.85
C ASP A 181 -15.78 -13.68 14.84
N MET A 182 -15.13 -12.52 14.92
CA MET A 182 -15.76 -11.20 14.84
C MET A 182 -14.83 -10.19 14.18
N ILE A 183 -15.39 -9.32 13.32
CA ILE A 183 -14.73 -8.11 12.83
C ILE A 183 -15.60 -6.89 13.12
N THR A 184 -14.97 -5.77 13.46
CA THR A 184 -15.64 -4.48 13.63
C THR A 184 -14.77 -3.41 13.01
N ALA A 185 -15.30 -2.70 12.01
CA ALA A 185 -14.61 -1.55 11.46
C ALA A 185 -14.72 -0.37 12.42
N ALA A 186 -13.63 0.39 12.56
CA ALA A 186 -13.52 1.43 13.57
C ALA A 186 -13.12 2.80 13.01
N GLY A 187 -13.29 3.06 11.72
CA GLY A 187 -12.81 4.27 11.07
C GLY A 187 -12.37 3.96 9.64
N PRO A 188 -11.70 4.90 8.95
CA PRO A 188 -11.30 4.72 7.55
C PRO A 188 -10.40 3.49 7.37
N GLY A 189 -10.97 2.41 6.82
CA GLY A 189 -10.35 1.10 6.63
C GLY A 189 -9.73 0.43 7.87
N VAL A 190 -10.05 0.92 9.08
CA VAL A 190 -9.61 0.28 10.33
C VAL A 190 -10.48 -0.92 10.62
N LEU A 191 -9.87 -2.07 10.90
CA LEU A 191 -10.56 -3.30 11.30
C LEU A 191 -10.01 -3.81 12.63
N GLN A 192 -10.91 -4.15 13.53
CA GLN A 192 -10.62 -4.85 14.78
C GLN A 192 -11.15 -6.26 14.63
N ALA A 193 -10.25 -7.24 14.61
CA ALA A 193 -10.55 -8.63 14.35
C ALA A 193 -10.27 -9.47 15.60
N ARG A 194 -11.30 -10.16 16.06
CA ARG A 194 -11.27 -10.95 17.29
C ARG A 194 -11.18 -12.43 16.98
N ARG A 195 -10.36 -13.16 17.72
CA ARG A 195 -10.36 -14.63 17.79
C ARG A 195 -11.27 -15.12 18.91
N SER A 196 -11.72 -16.37 18.82
CA SER A 196 -12.60 -16.97 19.84
C SER A 196 -11.98 -17.09 21.23
N ASP A 197 -10.64 -17.08 21.34
CA ASP A 197 -9.91 -17.04 22.61
C ASP A 197 -9.88 -15.66 23.27
N GLY A 198 -10.37 -14.62 22.58
CA GLY A 198 -10.42 -13.25 23.09
C GLY A 198 -9.29 -12.35 22.64
N ALA A 199 -8.34 -12.86 21.85
CA ALA A 199 -7.29 -12.04 21.27
C ALA A 199 -7.90 -11.09 20.23
N MET A 200 -7.58 -9.80 20.32
CA MET A 200 -7.96 -8.80 19.33
C MET A 200 -6.72 -8.32 18.57
N THR A 201 -6.89 -8.17 17.26
CA THR A 201 -5.88 -7.68 16.35
C THR A 201 -6.45 -6.52 15.54
N ARG A 202 -5.70 -5.41 15.48
CA ARG A 202 -6.01 -4.23 14.69
C ARG A 202 -5.30 -4.26 13.34
N PHE A 203 -6.02 -3.87 12.30
CA PHE A 203 -5.54 -3.69 10.94
C PHE A 203 -6.00 -2.33 10.41
N ARG A 204 -5.31 -1.80 9.41
CA ARG A 204 -5.72 -0.59 8.70
C ARG A 204 -5.41 -0.69 7.21
N TYR A 205 -6.46 -0.82 6.41
CA TYR A 205 -6.41 -0.79 4.95
C TYR A 205 -6.69 0.63 4.45
N HIS A 206 -6.04 1.06 3.37
CA HIS A 206 -6.38 2.30 2.69
C HIS A 206 -6.86 1.98 1.27
N GLN A 207 -8.11 2.33 0.97
CA GLN A 207 -8.77 1.98 -0.27
C GLN A 207 -8.08 2.58 -1.50
N GLY A 208 -7.80 3.88 -1.50
CA GLY A 208 -7.28 4.59 -2.68
C GLY A 208 -5.91 4.08 -3.12
N SER A 209 -5.02 3.86 -2.16
CA SER A 209 -3.69 3.31 -2.44
C SER A 209 -3.67 1.78 -2.48
N GLN A 210 -4.76 1.10 -2.13
CA GLN A 210 -4.81 -0.36 -1.90
C GLN A 210 -3.64 -0.87 -1.04
N ARG A 211 -3.30 -0.15 0.03
CA ARG A 211 -2.19 -0.48 0.94
C ARG A 211 -2.70 -0.90 2.30
N TRP A 212 -2.09 -1.92 2.88
CA TRP A 212 -2.17 -2.14 4.31
C TRP A 212 -1.21 -1.19 5.04
N ILE A 213 -1.76 -0.15 5.67
CA ILE A 213 -0.98 0.88 6.37
C ILE A 213 -0.43 0.33 7.69
N ARG A 214 -1.23 -0.50 8.36
CA ARG A 214 -0.80 -1.31 9.50
C ARG A 214 -1.45 -2.67 9.41
N GLU A 215 -0.67 -3.70 9.73
CA GLU A 215 -1.15 -5.08 9.79
C GLU A 215 -0.84 -5.70 11.13
N ASN A 216 -1.68 -6.66 11.52
CA ASN A 216 -1.41 -7.62 12.59
C ASN A 216 -0.93 -6.97 13.91
N THR A 217 -1.49 -5.81 14.26
CA THR A 217 -1.11 -5.11 15.48
C THR A 217 -1.96 -5.63 16.63
N SER A 218 -1.35 -6.28 17.62
CA SER A 218 -2.11 -6.76 18.79
C SER A 218 -2.78 -5.57 19.49
N SER A 219 -4.09 -5.69 19.73
CA SER A 219 -4.90 -4.69 20.43
C SER A 219 -5.50 -5.24 21.74
N GLY A 220 -4.93 -6.33 22.26
CA GLY A 220 -5.21 -6.84 23.61
C GLY A 220 -5.89 -8.20 23.67
N GLN A 221 -6.30 -8.58 24.88
CA GLN A 221 -6.91 -9.86 25.25
C GLN A 221 -8.18 -9.63 26.06
N GLY A 222 -9.06 -10.64 26.17
CA GLY A 222 -10.28 -10.57 26.99
C GLY A 222 -11.53 -10.14 26.24
N TRP A 223 -11.45 -9.93 24.92
CA TRP A 223 -12.55 -9.41 24.10
C TRP A 223 -13.69 -10.41 23.85
N GLN A 224 -13.53 -11.68 24.24
CA GLN A 224 -14.57 -12.71 24.18
C GLN A 224 -15.75 -12.43 25.14
N MET A 225 -15.58 -11.48 26.07
CA MET A 225 -16.66 -10.99 26.93
C MET A 225 -17.74 -10.22 26.16
N PHE A 226 -17.43 -9.71 24.96
CA PHE A 226 -18.40 -8.97 24.15
C PHE A 226 -19.14 -9.89 23.19
N GLU A 227 -20.46 -9.93 23.30
CA GLU A 227 -21.28 -10.68 22.33
C GLU A 227 -21.43 -9.93 21.01
N LYS A 228 -21.44 -8.59 21.09
CA LYS A 228 -21.62 -7.67 19.96
C LYS A 228 -20.66 -6.50 20.13
N MET A 229 -20.08 -6.07 19.03
CA MET A 229 -19.23 -4.88 18.96
C MET A 229 -19.62 -4.03 17.76
N PHE A 230 -19.48 -2.72 17.90
CA PHE A 230 -19.75 -1.75 16.84
C PHE A 230 -18.92 -0.48 17.06
N SER A 231 -18.94 0.41 16.08
CA SER A 231 -18.16 1.65 16.11
C SER A 231 -18.96 2.85 15.64
N MET A 232 -18.57 4.03 16.11
CA MET A 232 -19.00 5.32 15.59
C MET A 232 -17.96 5.95 14.63
N GLY A 233 -16.88 5.24 14.33
CA GLY A 233 -15.71 5.74 13.60
C GLY A 233 -14.62 6.28 14.51
N GLY A 234 -13.51 6.72 13.91
CA GLY A 234 -12.43 7.44 14.60
C GLY A 234 -11.73 6.65 15.71
N ASP A 235 -11.64 5.35 15.56
CA ASP A 235 -11.10 4.37 16.51
C ASP A 235 -11.87 4.27 17.84
N VAL A 236 -13.14 4.68 17.82
CA VAL A 236 -14.08 4.50 18.93
C VAL A 236 -14.84 3.19 18.76
N LEU A 237 -14.79 2.31 19.76
CA LEU A 237 -15.51 1.05 19.81
C LEU A 237 -16.47 1.01 20.99
N TYR A 238 -17.57 0.29 20.77
CA TYR A 238 -18.50 -0.11 21.82
C TYR A 238 -18.63 -1.62 21.83
N GLY A 239 -18.67 -2.20 23.03
CA GLY A 239 -18.90 -3.62 23.25
C GLY A 239 -20.07 -3.84 24.20
N VAL A 240 -20.98 -4.75 23.85
CA VAL A 240 -22.04 -5.21 24.75
C VAL A 240 -21.53 -6.41 25.53
N ASN A 241 -21.31 -6.22 26.83
CA ASN A 241 -20.84 -7.26 27.72
C ASN A 241 -21.92 -8.34 27.87
N ARG A 242 -21.56 -9.57 27.51
CA ARG A 242 -22.51 -10.70 27.48
C ARG A 242 -22.94 -11.19 28.85
N TYR A 243 -22.21 -10.85 29.90
CA TYR A 243 -22.46 -11.35 31.26
C TYR A 243 -23.45 -10.50 32.03
N ASN A 244 -23.44 -9.18 31.83
CA ASN A 244 -24.25 -8.24 32.59
C ASN A 244 -25.04 -7.25 31.72
N GLY A 245 -24.84 -7.23 30.40
CA GLY A 245 -25.53 -6.33 29.49
C GLY A 245 -25.01 -4.89 29.48
N ASP A 246 -23.86 -4.62 30.13
CA ASP A 246 -23.24 -3.30 30.11
C ASP A 246 -22.75 -2.96 28.70
N LEU A 247 -22.94 -1.70 28.29
CA LEU A 247 -22.32 -1.13 27.11
C LEU A 247 -21.01 -0.44 27.52
N LEU A 248 -19.89 -0.98 27.06
CA LEU A 248 -18.56 -0.45 27.35
C LEU A 248 -17.98 0.28 26.14
N TRP A 249 -17.44 1.47 26.36
CA TRP A 249 -16.76 2.31 25.39
C TRP A 249 -15.25 2.14 25.47
N TYR A 250 -14.59 2.13 24.30
CA TYR A 250 -13.16 2.12 24.14
C TYR A 250 -12.75 3.13 23.06
N GLY A 251 -11.68 3.88 23.28
CA GLY A 251 -11.03 4.71 22.26
C GLY A 251 -9.61 4.24 22.03
N TYR A 252 -9.19 4.08 20.78
CA TYR A 252 -7.83 3.71 20.42
C TYR A 252 -7.06 4.92 19.89
N ASP A 253 -5.83 5.12 20.35
CA ASP A 253 -4.91 6.09 19.79
C ASP A 253 -3.83 5.40 18.94
N GLU A 254 -3.88 5.64 17.63
CA GLU A 254 -2.92 5.06 16.68
C GLU A 254 -1.50 5.62 16.83
N ALA A 255 -1.35 6.84 17.37
CA ALA A 255 -0.05 7.47 17.55
C ALA A 255 0.75 6.79 18.66
N SER A 256 0.13 6.55 19.82
CA SER A 256 0.73 5.83 20.94
C SER A 256 0.53 4.31 20.89
N ASN A 257 -0.31 3.82 19.98
CA ASN A 257 -0.67 2.41 19.81
C ASN A 257 -1.28 1.80 21.09
N ARG A 258 -2.19 2.54 21.74
CA ARG A 258 -2.79 2.17 23.03
C ARG A 258 -4.29 2.51 23.09
N TRP A 259 -4.99 1.83 23.99
CA TRP A 259 -6.34 2.23 24.39
C TRP A 259 -6.25 3.44 25.33
N VAL A 260 -7.17 4.39 25.15
CA VAL A 260 -7.35 5.53 26.06
C VAL A 260 -7.85 5.06 27.44
N ALA A 261 -8.58 3.94 27.48
CA ALA A 261 -9.04 3.30 28.70
C ALA A 261 -8.93 1.77 28.57
N ASP A 262 -7.94 1.17 29.22
CA ASP A 262 -7.61 -0.26 29.06
C ASP A 262 -8.73 -1.22 29.47
N THR A 263 -9.59 -0.81 30.41
CA THR A 263 -10.74 -1.61 30.89
C THR A 263 -12.07 -1.20 30.28
N GLY A 264 -12.07 -0.23 29.36
CA GLY A 264 -13.27 0.41 28.84
C GLY A 264 -13.98 1.29 29.88
N ARG A 265 -14.88 2.15 29.41
CA ARG A 265 -15.73 3.03 30.23
C ARG A 265 -17.18 2.61 30.11
N LEU A 266 -17.92 2.61 31.23
CA LEU A 266 -19.34 2.31 31.22
C LEU A 266 -20.12 3.44 30.54
N ALA A 267 -20.67 3.16 29.35
CA ALA A 267 -21.48 4.10 28.58
C ALA A 267 -22.99 3.85 28.74
N GLY A 268 -23.40 2.64 29.10
CA GLY A 268 -24.82 2.28 29.24
C GLY A 268 -25.05 0.96 29.98
N ARG A 269 -26.30 0.71 30.39
CA ARG A 269 -26.76 -0.55 30.99
C ARG A 269 -27.93 -1.14 30.21
N ASP A 270 -28.21 -2.42 30.41
CA ASP A 270 -29.37 -3.14 29.88
C ASP A 270 -29.39 -3.28 28.34
N TRP A 271 -28.22 -3.48 27.72
CA TRP A 271 -28.05 -3.69 26.27
C TRP A 271 -28.04 -5.16 25.84
N ALA A 272 -28.25 -6.09 26.77
CA ALA A 272 -28.27 -7.53 26.50
C ALA A 272 -29.47 -7.95 25.63
N GLY A 273 -29.38 -9.13 25.02
CA GLY A 273 -30.50 -9.78 24.34
C GLY A 273 -30.94 -9.15 23.01
N LEU A 274 -30.30 -8.07 22.54
CA LEU A 274 -30.54 -7.50 21.22
C LEU A 274 -30.24 -8.51 20.11
N ARG A 275 -30.95 -8.41 18.98
CA ARG A 275 -30.62 -9.15 17.76
C ARG A 275 -29.40 -8.51 17.10
N ASP A 276 -29.51 -7.23 16.79
CA ASP A 276 -28.44 -6.44 16.16
C ASP A 276 -28.29 -5.08 16.86
N ILE A 277 -27.07 -4.55 16.83
CA ILE A 277 -26.72 -3.21 17.30
C ILE A 277 -25.63 -2.64 16.40
N GLY A 278 -25.73 -1.34 16.11
CA GLY A 278 -24.73 -0.62 15.33
C GLY A 278 -24.87 0.89 15.54
N ALA A 279 -23.93 1.65 14.99
CA ALA A 279 -23.99 3.11 15.01
C ALA A 279 -23.51 3.66 13.68
N ASN A 280 -23.84 4.93 13.43
CA ASN A 280 -23.31 5.63 12.26
C ASN A 280 -21.78 5.75 12.40
N THR A 281 -21.07 5.13 11.46
CA THR A 281 -19.61 4.98 11.47
C THR A 281 -18.86 6.28 11.12
N TRP A 282 -19.58 7.35 10.77
CA TRP A 282 -19.01 8.67 10.46
C TRP A 282 -19.15 9.68 11.60
N ASN A 283 -19.72 9.27 12.74
CA ASN A 283 -19.95 10.15 13.87
C ASN A 283 -18.65 10.64 14.51
N CYS A 284 -17.61 9.82 14.49
CA CYS A 284 -16.31 10.09 15.06
C CYS A 284 -15.21 9.97 14.00
N ARG A 285 -14.18 10.82 14.12
CA ARG A 285 -12.99 10.81 13.27
C ARG A 285 -11.74 10.97 14.12
N SER A 286 -10.72 10.16 13.85
CA SER A 286 -9.43 10.34 14.50
C SER A 286 -8.77 11.63 14.01
N LYS A 287 -8.10 12.33 14.91
CA LYS A 287 -7.25 13.48 14.61
C LYS A 287 -5.79 13.09 14.34
N THR A 288 -5.43 11.85 14.63
CA THR A 288 -4.04 11.35 14.55
C THR A 288 -3.80 10.44 13.35
N MET A 289 -4.86 9.84 12.79
CA MET A 289 -4.78 9.02 11.58
C MET A 289 -4.37 9.87 10.37
N ARG A 290 -3.22 9.55 9.78
CA ARG A 290 -2.78 10.11 8.49
C ARG A 290 -3.10 9.16 7.35
N SER A 291 -3.57 9.68 6.23
CA SER A 291 -3.72 8.90 5.00
C SER A 291 -2.40 8.89 4.21
N PRO A 292 -2.15 7.84 3.44
CA PRO A 292 -1.18 7.85 2.34
C PRO A 292 -1.22 9.13 1.52
N GLU A 293 -0.06 9.70 1.25
CA GLU A 293 0.06 10.82 0.32
C GLU A 293 0.06 10.30 -1.13
N GLU A 294 -0.66 10.99 -2.01
CA GLU A 294 -0.52 10.79 -3.45
C GLU A 294 0.77 11.45 -3.92
N HIS A 295 1.62 10.71 -4.60
CA HIS A 295 2.86 11.26 -5.14
C HIS A 295 2.65 11.79 -6.56
N GLY A 296 3.18 12.97 -6.83
CA GLY A 296 3.23 13.53 -8.19
C GLY A 296 4.09 12.67 -9.12
N LEU A 297 3.78 12.73 -10.41
CA LEU A 297 4.57 12.04 -11.42
C LEU A 297 5.94 12.70 -11.55
N SER A 298 7.01 11.94 -11.30
CA SER A 298 8.37 12.39 -11.61
C SER A 298 8.59 12.36 -13.14
N GLY A 299 9.09 13.46 -13.71
CA GLY A 299 9.15 13.72 -15.15
C GLY A 299 10.23 12.98 -15.97
N SER A 300 10.45 13.50 -17.19
CA SER A 300 10.77 12.75 -18.41
C SER A 300 12.17 12.12 -18.59
N THR A 301 13.10 12.18 -17.64
CA THR A 301 14.49 11.71 -17.90
C THR A 301 14.66 10.19 -17.85
N TYR A 302 13.60 9.43 -17.56
CA TYR A 302 13.68 7.97 -17.48
C TYR A 302 14.01 7.30 -18.82
N PRO A 303 14.76 6.19 -18.80
CA PRO A 303 15.12 5.48 -20.00
C PRO A 303 13.90 4.82 -20.65
N PRO A 304 13.90 4.63 -21.98
CA PRO A 304 12.89 3.79 -22.62
C PRO A 304 12.97 2.36 -22.08
N ALA A 305 11.82 1.77 -21.80
CA ALA A 305 11.69 0.38 -21.41
C ALA A 305 11.75 -0.51 -22.66
N VAL A 306 12.69 -1.45 -22.73
CA VAL A 306 12.92 -2.27 -23.94
C VAL A 306 12.97 -3.76 -23.62
N VAL A 307 12.47 -4.58 -24.54
CA VAL A 307 12.53 -6.05 -24.46
C VAL A 307 12.51 -6.65 -25.86
N ASP A 308 13.32 -7.67 -26.08
CA ASP A 308 13.36 -8.42 -27.34
C ASP A 308 12.59 -9.73 -27.19
N SER A 309 11.63 -9.97 -28.07
CA SER A 309 10.77 -11.16 -28.05
C SER A 309 11.52 -12.41 -28.53
N ASP A 310 10.93 -13.59 -28.30
CA ASP A 310 11.46 -14.84 -28.85
C ASP A 310 11.54 -14.86 -30.39
N LEU A 311 10.77 -14.00 -31.04
CA LEU A 311 10.68 -13.88 -32.49
C LEU A 311 11.63 -12.81 -33.07
N GLY A 312 12.49 -12.19 -32.25
CA GLY A 312 13.43 -11.13 -32.67
C GLY A 312 12.79 -9.77 -32.94
N VAL A 313 11.52 -9.60 -32.53
CA VAL A 313 10.84 -8.30 -32.52
C VAL A 313 11.22 -7.57 -31.24
N LEU A 314 11.83 -6.38 -31.40
CA LEU A 314 12.08 -5.46 -30.30
C LEU A 314 10.80 -4.70 -29.97
N HIS A 315 10.40 -4.74 -28.71
CA HIS A 315 9.34 -3.90 -28.15
C HIS A 315 9.98 -2.77 -27.35
N THR A 316 9.48 -1.56 -27.56
CA THR A 316 9.91 -0.34 -26.87
C THR A 316 8.71 0.31 -26.22
N PHE A 317 8.88 0.80 -25.01
CA PHE A 317 7.86 1.52 -24.26
C PHE A 317 8.48 2.80 -23.72
N GLN A 318 7.83 3.93 -23.94
CA GLN A 318 8.32 5.22 -23.51
C GLN A 318 7.17 6.14 -23.12
N VAL A 319 7.44 7.08 -22.22
CA VAL A 319 6.51 8.16 -21.92
C VAL A 319 6.89 9.37 -22.78
N LYS A 320 6.02 9.76 -23.70
CA LYS A 320 6.17 10.92 -24.59
C LYS A 320 4.99 11.86 -24.37
N ASN A 321 5.25 13.09 -23.95
CA ASN A 321 4.21 14.06 -23.55
C ASN A 321 3.15 13.43 -22.63
N ASP A 322 3.61 12.83 -21.54
CA ASP A 322 2.81 12.12 -20.53
C ASP A 322 2.00 10.91 -21.02
N SER A 323 2.11 10.56 -22.30
CA SER A 323 1.43 9.40 -22.87
C SER A 323 2.38 8.22 -23.02
N LEU A 324 1.91 7.02 -22.68
CA LEU A 324 2.65 5.78 -22.95
C LEU A 324 2.61 5.50 -24.45
N VAL A 325 3.77 5.39 -25.08
CA VAL A 325 3.95 5.00 -26.48
C VAL A 325 4.63 3.63 -26.52
N HIS A 326 4.01 2.69 -27.22
CA HIS A 326 4.58 1.38 -27.52
C HIS A 326 5.05 1.37 -28.97
N GLY A 327 6.25 0.88 -29.22
CA GLY A 327 6.79 0.68 -30.55
C GLY A 327 7.32 -0.72 -30.77
N THR A 328 7.23 -1.22 -32.00
CA THR A 328 7.76 -2.51 -32.41
C THR A 328 8.67 -2.37 -33.63
N MET A 329 9.70 -3.21 -33.69
CA MET A 329 10.54 -3.33 -34.88
C MET A 329 11.27 -4.66 -34.96
N THR A 330 11.49 -5.16 -36.17
CA THR A 330 12.48 -6.21 -36.48
C THR A 330 13.79 -5.60 -36.94
N ASP A 331 13.71 -4.50 -37.66
CA ASP A 331 14.81 -3.64 -38.09
C ASP A 331 14.41 -2.16 -37.99
N PRO A 332 15.36 -1.21 -37.95
CA PRO A 332 15.02 0.20 -37.75
C PRO A 332 14.06 0.80 -38.78
N ALA A 333 14.01 0.30 -40.02
CA ALA A 333 13.11 0.82 -41.05
C ALA A 333 11.67 0.28 -40.90
N SER A 334 11.51 -0.85 -40.20
CA SER A 334 10.21 -1.46 -39.92
C SER A 334 9.49 -0.83 -38.72
N PHE A 335 10.07 0.16 -38.05
CA PHE A 335 9.53 0.68 -36.79
C PHE A 335 8.11 1.20 -36.94
N ARG A 336 7.24 0.81 -36.02
CA ARG A 336 5.87 1.32 -35.89
C ARG A 336 5.61 1.64 -34.43
N SER A 337 4.89 2.72 -34.18
CA SER A 337 4.52 3.13 -32.82
C SER A 337 3.02 3.39 -32.69
N THR A 338 2.52 3.25 -31.47
CA THR A 338 1.13 3.50 -31.11
C THR A 338 1.06 4.03 -29.67
N THR A 339 0.10 4.91 -29.42
CA THR A 339 -0.08 5.56 -28.12
C THR A 339 -1.17 4.83 -27.34
N ALA A 340 -0.91 4.54 -26.06
CA ALA A 340 -1.89 3.98 -25.15
C ALA A 340 -3.02 4.99 -24.89
N PRO A 341 -4.28 4.54 -24.80
CA PRO A 341 -5.40 5.44 -24.56
C PRO A 341 -5.40 6.03 -23.14
N GLY A 342 -5.60 7.36 -23.06
CA GLY A 342 -6.34 8.01 -21.97
C GLY A 342 -5.71 8.13 -20.59
N GLN A 343 -4.38 8.04 -20.43
CA GLN A 343 -3.73 8.18 -19.12
C GLN A 343 -2.45 9.02 -19.15
N VAL A 344 -2.13 9.61 -18.00
CA VAL A 344 -0.92 10.39 -17.74
C VAL A 344 0.06 9.50 -16.99
N TYR A 345 1.19 9.20 -17.62
CA TYR A 345 2.25 8.35 -17.10
C TYR A 345 3.43 9.19 -16.61
N GLY A 346 4.03 8.81 -15.48
CA GLY A 346 5.29 9.38 -15.02
C GLY A 346 6.49 8.66 -15.62
N ASN A 347 6.55 7.35 -15.44
CA ASN A 347 7.60 6.52 -16.01
C ASN A 347 7.13 5.08 -16.27
N VAL A 348 7.97 4.33 -16.99
CA VAL A 348 7.81 2.90 -17.26
C VAL A 348 9.11 2.17 -17.01
N LEU A 349 9.02 0.93 -16.52
CA LEU A 349 10.18 0.06 -16.33
C LEU A 349 9.86 -1.38 -16.73
N ARG A 350 10.93 -2.09 -17.14
CA ARG A 350 11.03 -3.56 -17.25
C ARG A 350 9.85 -4.23 -17.98
N PRO A 351 9.74 -4.07 -19.30
CA PRO A 351 8.73 -4.75 -20.07
C PRO A 351 9.07 -6.25 -20.22
N HIS A 352 8.05 -7.05 -20.49
CA HIS A 352 8.13 -8.48 -20.71
C HIS A 352 7.30 -8.85 -21.93
N VAL A 353 7.74 -9.82 -22.74
CA VAL A 353 6.94 -10.38 -23.83
C VAL A 353 6.71 -11.86 -23.56
N SER A 354 5.45 -12.30 -23.57
CA SER A 354 5.13 -13.72 -23.44
C SER A 354 5.54 -14.50 -24.69
N SER A 355 5.61 -15.83 -24.57
CA SER A 355 5.78 -16.73 -25.71
C SER A 355 4.66 -16.63 -26.75
N THR A 356 3.49 -16.10 -26.34
CA THR A 356 2.36 -15.81 -27.23
C THR A 356 2.43 -14.44 -27.90
N GLY A 357 3.51 -13.66 -27.68
CA GLY A 357 3.72 -12.35 -28.28
C GLY A 357 3.00 -11.19 -27.58
N VAL A 358 2.42 -11.42 -26.39
CA VAL A 358 1.80 -10.34 -25.59
C VAL A 358 2.89 -9.60 -24.84
N ALA A 359 3.06 -8.32 -25.15
CA ALA A 359 4.00 -7.47 -24.44
C ALA A 359 3.30 -6.77 -23.27
N GLU A 360 3.88 -6.83 -22.08
CA GLU A 360 3.37 -6.20 -20.87
C GLU A 360 4.45 -5.30 -20.28
N VAL A 361 4.09 -4.07 -19.94
CA VAL A 361 4.96 -3.08 -19.28
C VAL A 361 4.30 -2.58 -18.00
N TYR A 362 5.12 -2.30 -16.99
CA TYR A 362 4.67 -1.70 -15.74
C TYR A 362 5.16 -0.27 -15.66
N GLY A 363 4.29 0.62 -15.19
CA GLY A 363 4.60 2.04 -15.05
C GLY A 363 4.00 2.63 -13.78
N THR A 364 4.31 3.90 -13.54
CA THR A 364 3.53 4.73 -12.61
C THR A 364 2.68 5.74 -13.31
N GLU A 365 1.49 5.88 -12.76
CA GLU A 365 0.50 6.90 -13.06
C GLU A 365 0.18 7.65 -11.76
N ARG A 366 -0.71 8.64 -11.83
CA ARG A 366 -1.09 9.49 -10.68
C ARG A 366 -1.47 8.69 -9.42
N PHE A 367 -2.13 7.55 -9.60
CA PHE A 367 -2.61 6.70 -8.50
C PHE A 367 -1.68 5.51 -8.19
N GLY A 368 -0.45 5.53 -8.71
CA GLY A 368 0.58 4.53 -8.46
C GLY A 368 0.79 3.59 -9.63
N ALA A 369 1.05 2.31 -9.34
CA ALA A 369 1.44 1.33 -10.34
C ALA A 369 0.28 0.93 -11.26
N SER A 370 0.63 0.66 -12.52
CA SER A 370 -0.26 0.06 -13.51
C SER A 370 0.47 -0.96 -14.38
N ALA A 371 -0.30 -1.88 -14.95
CA ALA A 371 0.16 -2.80 -15.98
C ALA A 371 -0.57 -2.50 -17.29
N ASN A 372 0.21 -2.39 -18.36
CA ASN A 372 -0.27 -2.11 -19.71
C ASN A 372 0.15 -3.25 -20.64
N ARG A 373 -0.82 -3.78 -21.38
CA ARG A 373 -0.61 -4.94 -22.25
C ARG A 373 -0.92 -4.60 -23.69
N TRP A 374 -0.01 -4.99 -24.56
CA TRP A 374 -0.14 -4.98 -26.00
C TRP A 374 -0.32 -6.42 -26.47
N SER A 375 -1.47 -6.71 -27.07
CA SER A 375 -1.79 -8.05 -27.57
C SER A 375 -1.07 -8.34 -28.89
N ALA A 376 -0.91 -9.63 -29.17
CA ALA A 376 -0.22 -10.11 -30.37
C ALA A 376 -0.92 -9.73 -31.68
N ASP A 377 -2.22 -9.40 -31.64
CA ASP A 377 -3.01 -8.87 -32.76
C ASP A 377 -2.83 -7.35 -32.98
N GLY A 378 -1.99 -6.71 -32.19
CA GLY A 378 -1.62 -5.31 -32.38
C GLY A 378 -2.61 -4.33 -31.77
N GLN A 379 -3.16 -4.62 -30.59
CA GLN A 379 -4.08 -3.75 -29.88
C GLN A 379 -3.67 -3.56 -28.40
N TRP A 380 -4.05 -2.43 -27.81
CA TRP A 380 -3.96 -2.25 -26.37
C TRP A 380 -5.08 -3.03 -25.69
N GLN A 381 -4.73 -3.83 -24.69
CA GLN A 381 -5.71 -4.47 -23.81
C GLN A 381 -6.13 -3.52 -22.68
N GLN A 382 -7.15 -3.92 -21.93
CA GLN A 382 -7.59 -3.16 -20.75
C GLN A 382 -6.43 -3.00 -19.76
N ARG A 383 -6.10 -1.74 -19.46
CA ARG A 383 -5.11 -1.35 -18.46
C ARG A 383 -5.54 -1.83 -17.08
N GLN A 384 -4.61 -2.43 -16.35
CA GLN A 384 -4.86 -2.93 -15.01
C GLN A 384 -4.24 -1.98 -13.98
N GLU A 385 -5.07 -1.49 -13.07
CA GLU A 385 -4.59 -0.71 -11.92
C GLU A 385 -3.99 -1.62 -10.85
N HIS A 386 -2.85 -1.21 -10.32
CA HIS A 386 -2.27 -1.82 -9.13
C HIS A 386 -2.19 -0.86 -7.93
N ALA A 387 -2.56 0.41 -8.12
CA ALA A 387 -2.55 1.45 -7.09
C ALA A 387 -1.17 1.55 -6.38
N GLY A 388 -1.16 1.75 -5.07
CA GLY A 388 0.05 1.81 -4.25
C GLY A 388 0.54 3.22 -3.96
N TYR A 389 0.08 4.22 -4.73
CA TYR A 389 0.59 5.60 -4.68
C TYR A 389 2.14 5.62 -4.78
N LEU A 390 2.72 4.80 -5.65
CA LEU A 390 4.17 4.78 -5.85
C LEU A 390 4.62 6.04 -6.59
N SER A 391 5.79 6.56 -6.23
CA SER A 391 6.46 7.64 -6.95
C SER A 391 7.26 7.15 -8.17
N HIS A 392 7.56 5.86 -8.24
CA HIS A 392 8.37 5.23 -9.30
C HIS A 392 7.78 3.88 -9.73
N ALA A 393 7.95 3.51 -11.00
CA ALA A 393 7.57 2.21 -11.51
C ALA A 393 8.13 1.06 -10.65
N PRO A 394 7.31 0.03 -10.36
CA PRO A 394 7.74 -1.07 -9.50
C PRO A 394 8.73 -1.99 -10.23
N ALA A 395 9.60 -2.63 -9.45
CA ALA A 395 10.35 -3.78 -9.92
C ALA A 395 9.41 -5.00 -10.02
N VAL A 396 9.54 -5.78 -11.09
CA VAL A 396 8.58 -6.82 -11.44
C VAL A 396 9.25 -8.19 -11.41
N HIS A 397 8.74 -9.08 -10.57
CA HIS A 397 9.13 -10.48 -10.54
C HIS A 397 7.94 -11.36 -10.96
N ARG A 398 8.12 -12.18 -11.99
CA ARG A 398 7.14 -13.20 -12.38
C ARG A 398 7.59 -14.56 -11.90
N ARG A 399 6.74 -15.23 -11.12
CA ARG A 399 6.96 -16.61 -10.67
C ARG A 399 6.53 -17.59 -11.76
N ALA A 400 7.10 -18.79 -11.79
CA ALA A 400 6.72 -19.86 -12.73
C ALA A 400 5.22 -20.21 -12.73
N ASN A 401 4.51 -20.00 -11.61
CA ASN A 401 3.06 -20.22 -11.52
C ASN A 401 2.23 -19.07 -12.14
N GLY A 402 2.86 -18.08 -12.79
CA GLY A 402 2.22 -16.92 -13.40
C GLY A 402 1.88 -15.78 -12.43
N THR A 403 2.13 -15.94 -11.13
CA THR A 403 1.90 -14.87 -10.16
C THR A 403 2.93 -13.76 -10.35
N VAL A 404 2.44 -12.52 -10.44
CA VAL A 404 3.27 -11.32 -10.52
C VAL A 404 3.46 -10.74 -9.12
N ALA A 405 4.72 -10.53 -8.74
CA ALA A 405 5.11 -9.78 -7.55
C ALA A 405 5.69 -8.42 -7.98
N LEU A 406 5.14 -7.34 -7.45
CA LEU A 406 5.56 -5.96 -7.67
C LEU A 406 6.24 -5.44 -6.42
N TYR A 407 7.43 -4.85 -6.57
CA TYR A 407 8.18 -4.23 -5.49
C TYR A 407 8.33 -2.74 -5.74
N GLY A 408 7.88 -1.92 -4.80
CA GLY A 408 7.93 -0.46 -4.90
C GLY A 408 8.51 0.15 -3.64
N VAL A 409 9.11 1.34 -3.76
CA VAL A 409 9.55 2.12 -2.60
C VAL A 409 8.62 3.32 -2.45
N VAL A 410 8.01 3.45 -1.27
CA VAL A 410 7.12 4.55 -0.92
C VAL A 410 7.11 4.72 0.60
N ASP A 411 6.95 5.96 1.09
CA ASP A 411 6.97 6.31 2.51
C ASP A 411 8.22 5.80 3.27
N GLY A 412 9.39 5.80 2.61
CA GLY A 412 10.64 5.38 3.24
C GLY A 412 10.81 3.86 3.39
N GLN A 413 9.89 3.05 2.85
CA GLN A 413 9.90 1.59 3.01
C GLN A 413 9.81 0.87 1.66
N LEU A 414 10.22 -0.39 1.66
CA LEU A 414 10.01 -1.33 0.56
C LEU A 414 8.64 -1.98 0.74
N TRP A 415 7.83 -1.95 -0.33
CA TRP A 415 6.48 -2.49 -0.37
C TRP A 415 6.38 -3.59 -1.42
N LEU A 416 5.49 -4.54 -1.15
CA LEU A 416 5.20 -5.69 -2.02
C LEU A 416 3.71 -5.78 -2.30
N ARG A 417 3.38 -6.01 -3.57
CA ARG A 417 2.10 -6.53 -4.00
C ARG A 417 2.28 -7.86 -4.71
N GLU A 418 1.53 -8.89 -4.30
CA GLU A 418 1.53 -10.19 -4.96
C GLU A 418 0.15 -10.48 -5.56
N GLY A 419 0.12 -10.61 -6.89
CA GLY A 419 -1.11 -10.79 -7.64
C GLY A 419 -2.13 -9.67 -7.40
N THR A 420 -3.32 -10.06 -6.94
CA THR A 420 -4.43 -9.14 -6.67
C THR A 420 -4.49 -8.65 -5.22
N LEU A 421 -3.63 -9.16 -4.34
CA LEU A 421 -3.62 -8.73 -2.94
C LEU A 421 -3.17 -7.27 -2.81
N PRO A 422 -3.62 -6.56 -1.76
CA PRO A 422 -3.11 -5.24 -1.43
C PRO A 422 -1.60 -5.20 -1.25
N TRP A 423 -1.05 -3.99 -1.39
CA TRP A 423 0.33 -3.72 -1.05
C TRP A 423 0.55 -3.85 0.47
N ARG A 424 1.66 -4.49 0.86
CA ARG A 424 2.12 -4.57 2.25
C ARG A 424 3.56 -4.06 2.38
N ALA A 425 3.87 -3.44 3.50
CA ALA A 425 5.24 -3.06 3.82
C ALA A 425 6.06 -4.32 4.12
N LEU A 426 7.24 -4.45 3.51
CA LEU A 426 8.21 -5.49 3.83
C LEU A 426 9.26 -5.00 4.85
N GLY A 427 9.56 -3.71 4.89
CA GLY A 427 10.49 -3.10 5.83
C GLY A 427 11.38 -2.05 5.19
N GLY A 428 12.46 -1.68 5.89
CA GLY A 428 13.35 -0.59 5.52
C GLY A 428 12.97 0.73 6.17
N THR A 429 13.91 1.67 6.12
CA THR A 429 13.79 3.02 6.69
C THR A 429 14.47 4.01 5.76
N ASP A 430 13.89 5.19 5.59
CA ASP A 430 14.42 6.27 4.75
C ASP A 430 14.76 5.84 3.31
N LEU A 431 14.09 4.81 2.79
CA LEU A 431 14.26 4.36 1.41
C LEU A 431 13.70 5.38 0.41
N SER A 432 14.32 5.50 -0.76
CA SER A 432 13.91 6.42 -1.83
C SER A 432 14.20 5.85 -3.21
N GLY A 433 13.59 6.43 -4.24
CA GLY A 433 13.86 6.05 -5.63
C GLY A 433 13.14 4.75 -6.04
N TYR A 434 13.71 4.01 -6.99
CA TYR A 434 13.14 2.74 -7.46
C TYR A 434 13.90 1.52 -6.94
N ALA A 435 13.19 0.41 -6.80
CA ALA A 435 13.79 -0.89 -6.53
C ALA A 435 14.31 -1.52 -7.82
N THR A 436 15.47 -2.20 -7.75
CA THR A 436 16.09 -2.89 -8.89
C THR A 436 16.25 -4.37 -8.58
N ILE A 437 15.75 -5.25 -9.44
CA ILE A 437 16.01 -6.69 -9.34
C ILE A 437 17.41 -6.99 -9.89
N GLY A 438 18.22 -7.66 -9.07
CA GLY A 438 19.52 -8.21 -9.47
C GLY A 438 19.41 -9.63 -10.01
N LYS A 439 19.05 -10.56 -9.13
CA LYS A 439 18.83 -11.97 -9.45
C LYS A 439 17.44 -12.39 -8.99
N GLN A 440 16.79 -13.24 -9.77
CA GLN A 440 15.49 -13.79 -9.43
C GLN A 440 15.42 -15.28 -9.74
N THR A 441 14.70 -16.02 -8.89
CA THR A 441 14.25 -17.40 -9.05
C THR A 441 12.79 -17.46 -8.60
N ASP A 442 12.10 -18.57 -8.88
CA ASP A 442 10.69 -18.72 -8.49
C ASP A 442 10.40 -18.49 -6.98
N SER A 443 11.40 -18.79 -6.13
CA SER A 443 11.29 -18.74 -4.68
C SER A 443 12.04 -17.56 -4.03
N SER A 444 12.87 -16.82 -4.78
CA SER A 444 13.75 -15.79 -4.22
C SER A 444 13.98 -14.64 -5.19
N VAL A 445 13.91 -13.42 -4.68
CA VAL A 445 14.25 -12.20 -5.43
C VAL A 445 15.30 -11.42 -4.66
N ASN A 446 16.40 -11.12 -5.33
CA ASN A 446 17.42 -10.20 -4.85
C ASN A 446 17.15 -8.80 -5.39
N LEU A 447 17.05 -7.83 -4.48
CA LEU A 447 16.65 -6.46 -4.74
C LEU A 447 17.75 -5.50 -4.27
N PHE A 448 17.96 -4.45 -5.03
CA PHE A 448 18.74 -3.29 -4.66
C PHE A 448 17.83 -2.10 -4.44
N VAL A 449 17.97 -1.41 -3.31
CA VAL A 449 17.23 -0.20 -2.96
C VAL A 449 18.17 0.81 -2.34
N ARG A 450 17.95 2.10 -2.61
CA ARG A 450 18.74 3.18 -1.99
C ARG A 450 17.97 3.87 -0.88
N ASN A 451 18.69 4.48 0.05
CA ASN A 451 18.09 5.45 0.97
C ASN A 451 18.19 6.90 0.43
N THR A 452 17.59 7.83 1.18
CA THR A 452 17.59 9.27 0.89
C THR A 452 18.98 9.90 0.89
N ARG A 453 19.97 9.27 1.55
CA ARG A 453 21.37 9.71 1.55
C ARG A 453 22.16 9.19 0.34
N GLY A 454 21.60 8.26 -0.42
CA GLY A 454 22.25 7.63 -1.57
C GLY A 454 22.99 6.33 -1.23
N GLU A 455 22.88 5.80 -0.01
CA GLU A 455 23.46 4.49 0.32
C GLU A 455 22.63 3.39 -0.33
N LEU A 456 23.29 2.44 -1.01
CA LEU A 456 22.64 1.29 -1.62
C LEU A 456 22.62 0.11 -0.65
N PHE A 457 21.48 -0.58 -0.60
CA PHE A 457 21.29 -1.81 0.15
C PHE A 457 20.87 -2.92 -0.80
N GLU A 458 21.41 -4.11 -0.55
CA GLU A 458 20.97 -5.37 -1.14
C GLU A 458 20.10 -6.10 -0.12
N VAL A 459 18.97 -6.64 -0.57
CA VAL A 459 18.07 -7.43 0.26
C VAL A 459 17.48 -8.58 -0.55
N THR A 460 17.27 -9.72 0.10
CA THR A 460 16.67 -10.89 -0.55
C THR A 460 15.30 -11.16 0.07
N HIS A 461 14.28 -11.25 -0.78
CA HIS A 461 12.93 -11.64 -0.40
C HIS A 461 12.67 -13.10 -0.81
N THR A 462 12.21 -13.92 0.15
CA THR A 462 11.86 -15.33 -0.09
C THR A 462 10.50 -15.65 0.52
N ALA A 463 10.05 -16.91 0.40
CA ALA A 463 8.82 -17.37 1.05
C ALA A 463 8.84 -17.22 2.59
N SER A 464 10.01 -17.23 3.24
CA SER A 464 10.13 -17.01 4.69
C SER A 464 10.07 -15.54 5.12
N GLY A 465 10.03 -14.62 4.15
CA GLY A 465 10.01 -13.18 4.40
C GLY A 465 11.20 -12.44 3.80
N LEU A 466 11.32 -11.17 4.20
CA LEU A 466 12.42 -10.29 3.78
C LEU A 466 13.65 -10.54 4.66
N GLY A 467 14.82 -10.71 4.04
CA GLY A 467 16.10 -10.76 4.75
C GLY A 467 16.53 -9.39 5.28
N GLU A 468 17.71 -9.35 5.89
CA GLU A 468 18.30 -8.09 6.35
C GLU A 468 18.75 -7.20 5.19
N PHE A 469 18.61 -5.88 5.35
CA PHE A 469 19.18 -4.90 4.43
C PHE A 469 20.69 -4.85 4.63
N GLN A 470 21.44 -5.39 3.67
CA GLN A 470 22.89 -5.37 3.70
C GLN A 470 23.39 -4.18 2.89
N GLN A 471 24.21 -3.32 3.50
CA GLN A 471 24.87 -2.26 2.74
C GLN A 471 25.65 -2.88 1.57
N PHE A 472 25.49 -2.29 0.39
CA PHE A 472 26.16 -2.72 -0.82
C PHE A 472 27.21 -1.70 -1.23
N GLY A 473 28.38 -2.18 -1.63
CA GLY A 473 29.52 -1.31 -1.91
C GLY A 473 30.35 -1.00 -0.67
N ASN A 474 31.32 -0.13 -0.88
CA ASN A 474 32.27 0.39 0.10
C ASN A 474 31.92 1.82 0.54
N GLY A 475 30.62 2.15 0.63
CA GLY A 475 30.13 3.44 1.14
C GLY A 475 30.06 4.60 0.13
N ILE A 476 30.34 4.37 -1.16
CA ILE A 476 30.10 5.39 -2.19
C ILE A 476 28.59 5.66 -2.31
N LEU A 477 28.21 6.94 -2.22
CA LEU A 477 26.83 7.40 -2.28
C LEU A 477 26.39 7.64 -3.71
N LEU A 478 25.19 7.17 -4.03
CA LEU A 478 24.53 7.36 -5.31
C LEU A 478 23.87 8.74 -5.41
N TYR A 479 23.91 9.30 -6.61
CA TYR A 479 23.11 10.46 -7.01
C TYR A 479 21.79 10.04 -7.68
N SER A 480 21.82 8.96 -8.48
CA SER A 480 20.68 8.48 -9.26
C SER A 480 19.56 7.89 -8.39
N ASP A 481 18.31 7.93 -8.88
CA ASP A 481 17.11 7.33 -8.24
C ASP A 481 17.15 5.81 -8.09
N GLY A 482 18.17 5.17 -8.62
CA GLY A 482 18.46 3.78 -8.36
C GLY A 482 19.72 3.34 -9.08
N VAL A 483 19.77 2.04 -9.36
CA VAL A 483 20.86 1.39 -10.07
C VAL A 483 20.32 0.51 -11.17
N THR A 484 21.16 0.19 -12.15
CA THR A 484 20.92 -0.83 -13.16
C THR A 484 21.68 -2.10 -12.79
N ALA A 485 21.07 -3.26 -13.02
CA ALA A 485 21.66 -4.55 -12.65
C ALA A 485 21.42 -5.61 -13.73
N VAL A 486 22.43 -6.43 -14.01
CA VAL A 486 22.40 -7.54 -14.96
C VAL A 486 23.29 -8.69 -14.49
N ALA A 487 22.90 -9.93 -14.76
CA ALA A 487 23.76 -11.08 -14.53
C ALA A 487 24.64 -11.36 -15.76
N ASP A 488 25.94 -11.56 -15.56
CA ASP A 488 26.87 -11.94 -16.62
C ASP A 488 26.73 -13.43 -17.03
N GLY A 489 27.60 -13.90 -17.92
CA GLY A 489 27.62 -15.30 -18.38
C GLY A 489 28.05 -16.31 -17.30
N ALA A 490 28.71 -15.85 -16.24
CA ALA A 490 29.07 -16.65 -15.07
C ALA A 490 27.95 -16.68 -14.01
N GLY A 491 26.84 -15.95 -14.23
CA GLY A 491 25.72 -15.85 -13.31
C GLY A 491 25.94 -14.88 -12.14
N GLN A 492 26.99 -14.05 -12.22
CA GLN A 492 27.28 -13.01 -11.26
C GLN A 492 26.51 -11.73 -11.60
N VAL A 493 25.88 -11.13 -10.57
CA VAL A 493 25.15 -9.87 -10.72
C VAL A 493 26.13 -8.71 -10.70
N TRP A 494 26.06 -7.90 -11.74
CA TRP A 494 26.75 -6.62 -11.88
C TRP A 494 25.75 -5.49 -11.70
N VAL A 495 26.12 -4.51 -10.88
CA VAL A 495 25.32 -3.34 -10.55
C VAL A 495 26.11 -2.11 -10.92
N ALA A 496 25.47 -1.14 -11.57
CA ALA A 496 26.10 0.16 -11.79
C ALA A 496 25.13 1.32 -11.53
N GLY A 497 25.73 2.46 -11.22
CA GLY A 497 25.04 3.68 -10.89
C GLY A 497 25.96 4.89 -11.04
N GLN A 498 25.45 6.05 -10.66
CA GLN A 498 26.20 7.29 -10.66
C GLN A 498 26.50 7.73 -9.23
N SER A 499 27.76 8.03 -8.92
CA SER A 499 28.12 8.58 -7.62
C SER A 499 27.72 10.05 -7.49
N GLN A 500 27.61 10.57 -6.26
CA GLN A 500 27.40 12.00 -5.98
C GLN A 500 28.55 12.88 -6.50
N GLN A 501 29.73 12.30 -6.73
CA GLN A 501 30.85 12.99 -7.37
C GLN A 501 30.78 12.91 -8.91
N GLY A 502 29.74 12.32 -9.49
CA GLY A 502 29.55 12.29 -10.93
C GLY A 502 30.30 11.19 -11.68
N HIS A 503 30.74 10.16 -10.96
CA HIS A 503 31.42 9.02 -11.56
C HIS A 503 30.47 7.88 -11.88
N VAL A 504 30.73 7.17 -12.97
CA VAL A 504 30.15 5.84 -13.19
C VAL A 504 30.87 4.87 -12.26
N ILE A 505 30.08 4.23 -11.42
CA ILE A 505 30.55 3.21 -10.50
C ILE A 505 29.90 1.87 -10.85
N VAL A 506 30.69 0.81 -10.78
CA VAL A 506 30.22 -0.57 -11.00
C VAL A 506 30.70 -1.46 -9.87
N ALA A 507 29.89 -2.42 -9.47
CA ALA A 507 30.28 -3.48 -8.56
C ALA A 507 29.69 -4.80 -9.03
N GLY A 508 30.48 -5.86 -8.87
CA GLY A 508 30.05 -7.24 -9.11
C GLY A 508 30.75 -8.15 -8.10
N ALA A 509 31.82 -8.81 -8.52
CA ALA A 509 32.68 -9.60 -7.64
C ALA A 509 33.22 -8.79 -6.46
N GLY A 510 33.05 -9.31 -5.24
CA GLY A 510 33.55 -8.67 -4.02
C GLY A 510 32.74 -7.47 -3.52
N ARG A 511 31.60 -7.14 -4.16
CA ARG A 511 30.61 -6.14 -3.70
C ARG A 511 31.19 -4.76 -3.37
N SER A 512 32.33 -4.39 -3.97
CA SER A 512 32.98 -3.09 -3.78
C SER A 512 32.82 -2.24 -5.03
N TRP A 513 32.55 -0.94 -4.86
CA TRP A 513 32.41 -0.05 -6.00
C TRP A 513 33.77 0.24 -6.63
N ASN A 514 33.87 -0.03 -7.92
CA ASN A 514 34.96 0.38 -8.78
C ASN A 514 34.53 1.60 -9.57
N GLN A 515 35.34 2.65 -9.52
CA GLN A 515 35.11 3.87 -10.26
C GLN A 515 35.72 3.74 -11.67
N LEU A 516 34.88 3.80 -12.71
CA LEU A 516 35.35 3.62 -14.09
C LEU A 516 35.68 4.93 -14.81
N GLY A 517 35.21 6.07 -14.31
CA GLY A 517 35.58 7.41 -14.78
C GLY A 517 34.51 8.46 -14.51
N TYR A 518 34.70 9.69 -14.99
CA TYR A 518 33.83 10.85 -14.73
C TYR A 518 32.84 11.09 -15.89
N TYR A 519 31.54 10.90 -15.63
CA TYR A 519 30.48 10.76 -16.63
C TYR A 519 29.18 11.36 -16.10
N ASN A 520 29.11 12.70 -16.11
CA ASN A 520 28.30 13.42 -15.15
C ASN A 520 26.94 13.93 -15.67
N THR A 521 26.08 13.10 -16.31
CA THR A 521 24.73 13.57 -16.72
C THR A 521 23.58 12.55 -16.72
N SER A 522 23.79 11.24 -16.57
CA SER A 522 22.69 10.25 -16.60
C SER A 522 23.01 8.95 -15.85
N SER A 523 21.97 8.18 -15.49
CA SER A 523 22.15 6.82 -14.96
C SER A 523 22.79 5.92 -16.04
N PRO A 524 23.80 5.09 -15.73
CA PRO A 524 24.37 4.17 -16.71
C PRO A 524 23.42 3.02 -17.05
N ALA A 525 23.51 2.49 -18.27
CA ALA A 525 22.82 1.28 -18.69
C ALA A 525 23.78 0.09 -18.81
N LEU A 526 23.27 -1.11 -18.52
CA LEU A 526 24.03 -2.35 -18.52
C LEU A 526 23.29 -3.41 -19.32
N ALA A 527 24.03 -4.18 -20.11
CA ALA A 527 23.53 -5.40 -20.73
C ALA A 527 24.67 -6.43 -20.89
N ARG A 528 24.27 -7.69 -20.98
CA ARG A 528 25.17 -8.81 -21.24
C ARG A 528 25.19 -9.11 -22.74
N ASP A 529 26.39 -9.20 -23.32
CA ASP A 529 26.57 -9.56 -24.73
C ASP A 529 26.57 -11.09 -24.99
N ALA A 530 26.77 -11.50 -26.25
CA ALA A 530 26.84 -12.91 -26.66
C ALA A 530 27.96 -13.70 -25.99
N ASP A 531 29.08 -13.05 -25.66
CA ASP A 531 30.23 -13.69 -24.99
C ASP A 531 30.02 -13.80 -23.48
N GLY A 532 28.88 -13.33 -22.98
CA GLY A 532 28.54 -13.33 -21.57
C GLY A 532 29.19 -12.20 -20.78
N LYS A 533 29.80 -11.21 -21.44
CA LYS A 533 30.44 -10.06 -20.80
C LYS A 533 29.41 -8.95 -20.58
N VAL A 534 29.61 -8.17 -19.53
CA VAL A 534 28.80 -6.98 -19.25
C VAL A 534 29.40 -5.79 -19.99
N THR A 535 28.55 -5.11 -20.75
CA THR A 535 28.83 -3.81 -21.36
C THR A 535 28.06 -2.73 -20.60
N ILE A 536 28.75 -1.63 -20.32
CA ILE A 536 28.22 -0.43 -19.67
C ILE A 536 28.20 0.69 -20.70
N VAL A 537 27.08 1.41 -20.78
CA VAL A 537 26.96 2.64 -21.55
C VAL A 537 26.61 3.79 -20.62
N ALA A 538 27.31 4.91 -20.77
CA ALA A 538 27.08 6.11 -19.99
C ALA A 538 27.21 7.37 -20.87
N ARG A 539 26.56 8.46 -20.43
CA ARG A 539 26.66 9.77 -21.07
C ARG A 539 27.74 10.61 -20.40
N LYS A 540 28.61 11.22 -21.21
CA LYS A 540 29.58 12.21 -20.75
C LYS A 540 28.92 13.58 -20.55
N PHE A 541 29.63 14.45 -19.82
CA PHE A 541 29.21 15.83 -19.60
C PHE A 541 29.01 16.64 -20.90
N ASN A 542 29.79 16.31 -21.94
CA ASN A 542 29.66 16.92 -23.27
C ASN A 542 28.50 16.34 -24.11
N GLY A 543 27.65 15.50 -23.52
CA GLY A 543 26.49 14.92 -24.17
C GLY A 543 26.75 13.64 -24.96
N LYS A 544 28.02 13.29 -25.20
CA LYS A 544 28.41 12.10 -25.97
C LYS A 544 28.20 10.80 -25.20
N TRP A 545 27.96 9.72 -25.92
CA TRP A 545 27.83 8.39 -25.36
C TRP A 545 29.16 7.63 -25.43
N GLU A 546 29.51 6.92 -24.38
CA GLU A 546 30.65 6.00 -24.38
C GLU A 546 30.23 4.63 -23.86
N ARG A 547 30.96 3.60 -24.30
CA ARG A 547 30.85 2.25 -23.77
C ARG A 547 32.17 1.74 -23.21
N THR A 548 32.06 0.82 -22.26
CA THR A 548 33.14 -0.06 -21.85
C THR A 548 32.58 -1.47 -21.60
N THR A 549 33.41 -2.49 -21.77
CA THR A 549 33.02 -3.90 -21.67
C THR A 549 34.02 -4.63 -20.77
N GLN A 550 33.54 -5.61 -20.00
CA GLN A 550 34.41 -6.47 -19.21
C GLN A 550 35.48 -7.16 -20.06
N ALA A 551 36.67 -7.36 -19.49
CA ALA A 551 37.71 -8.14 -20.15
C ALA A 551 37.28 -9.59 -20.40
N ALA A 552 36.61 -10.20 -19.40
CA ALA A 552 36.04 -11.55 -19.43
C ALA A 552 34.78 -11.62 -18.53
N PRO A 553 33.86 -12.58 -18.74
CA PRO A 553 32.75 -12.81 -17.81
C PRO A 553 33.26 -13.02 -16.38
N GLY A 554 32.64 -12.39 -15.39
CA GLY A 554 33.07 -12.41 -13.99
C GLY A 554 34.26 -11.52 -13.64
N SER A 555 34.92 -10.87 -14.61
CA SER A 555 36.07 -10.00 -14.34
C SER A 555 35.64 -8.64 -13.82
N GLY A 556 36.34 -8.16 -12.78
CA GLY A 556 36.26 -6.77 -12.30
C GLY A 556 36.95 -5.75 -13.20
N GLU A 557 37.70 -6.21 -14.20
CA GLU A 557 38.42 -5.35 -15.14
C GLU A 557 37.55 -5.03 -16.35
N PHE A 558 37.49 -3.74 -16.67
CA PHE A 558 36.79 -3.20 -17.84
C PHE A 558 37.81 -2.59 -18.80
N GLY A 559 37.56 -2.75 -20.09
CA GLY A 559 38.39 -2.14 -21.14
C GLY A 559 38.36 -0.61 -21.13
N PRO A 560 39.18 0.03 -21.98
CA PRO A 560 39.11 1.49 -22.13
C PRO A 560 37.74 1.90 -22.65
N TRP A 561 37.28 3.07 -22.21
CA TRP A 561 36.06 3.67 -22.75
C TRP A 561 36.22 4.02 -24.22
N THR A 562 35.23 3.67 -25.01
CA THR A 562 35.17 3.97 -26.45
C THR A 562 33.94 4.83 -26.74
N GLU A 563 34.13 5.89 -27.52
CA GLU A 563 33.04 6.75 -27.97
C GLU A 563 32.06 5.97 -28.86
N ILE A 564 30.77 6.20 -28.66
CA ILE A 564 29.70 5.77 -29.57
C ILE A 564 29.35 7.00 -30.41
N GLU A 565 29.74 6.97 -31.68
CA GLU A 565 29.43 8.04 -32.62
C GLU A 565 27.94 8.03 -32.97
N THR A 566 27.14 8.83 -32.26
CA THR A 566 25.70 8.94 -32.52
C THR A 566 25.33 10.10 -33.45
N GLY A 567 26.24 11.08 -33.60
CA GLY A 567 25.97 12.34 -34.30
C GLY A 567 25.09 13.31 -33.51
N ASP A 568 24.68 12.96 -32.29
CA ASP A 568 23.77 13.77 -31.48
C ASP A 568 24.54 14.60 -30.45
N THR A 569 24.09 15.84 -30.24
CA THR A 569 24.60 16.72 -29.19
C THR A 569 23.61 16.91 -28.04
N GLU A 570 22.33 16.54 -28.22
CA GLU A 570 21.26 16.76 -27.24
C GLU A 570 20.47 15.48 -26.95
N THR A 571 20.46 15.04 -25.69
CA THR A 571 19.61 13.92 -25.23
C THR A 571 18.85 14.31 -23.97
N THR A 572 17.65 13.76 -23.82
CA THR A 572 16.66 14.13 -22.80
C THR A 572 16.30 12.97 -21.86
N SER A 573 16.87 11.77 -22.08
CA SER A 573 16.69 10.63 -21.19
C SER A 573 18.00 9.91 -20.86
N ASP A 574 17.95 9.15 -19.78
CA ASP A 574 18.87 8.06 -19.49
C ASP A 574 18.84 7.01 -20.62
N PRO A 575 19.94 6.26 -20.83
CA PRO A 575 20.03 5.21 -21.84
C PRO A 575 19.29 3.94 -21.43
N ALA A 576 18.83 3.20 -22.44
CA ALA A 576 18.53 1.78 -22.36
C ALA A 576 19.51 1.00 -23.23
N LEU A 577 19.97 -0.14 -22.74
CA LEU A 577 20.92 -1.00 -23.43
C LEU A 577 20.37 -2.42 -23.46
N ILE A 578 20.40 -3.07 -24.62
CA ILE A 578 19.94 -4.44 -24.79
C ILE A 578 20.85 -5.20 -25.76
N PHE A 579 21.11 -6.47 -25.49
CA PHE A 579 21.64 -7.40 -26.48
C PHE A 579 20.46 -8.04 -27.21
N ARG A 580 20.34 -7.77 -28.50
CA ARG A 580 19.26 -8.29 -29.33
C ARG A 580 19.54 -9.74 -29.72
N ARG A 581 18.48 -10.50 -29.92
CA ARG A 581 18.56 -11.88 -30.41
C ARG A 581 19.06 -11.98 -31.84
N THR A 582 18.96 -10.88 -32.58
CA THR A 582 19.56 -10.71 -33.91
C THR A 582 21.10 -10.65 -33.87
N GLY A 583 21.71 -10.55 -32.68
CA GLY A 583 23.14 -10.69 -32.45
C GLY A 583 23.87 -9.38 -32.21
N GLU A 584 23.20 -8.23 -32.27
CA GLU A 584 23.78 -6.92 -31.98
C GLU A 584 23.43 -6.39 -30.59
N MET A 585 24.34 -5.59 -30.02
CA MET A 585 24.03 -4.69 -28.92
C MET A 585 23.34 -3.43 -29.46
N ALA A 586 22.31 -2.96 -28.79
CA ALA A 586 21.58 -1.76 -29.17
C ALA A 586 21.43 -0.77 -28.00
N LEU A 587 21.75 0.49 -28.28
CA LEU A 587 21.52 1.62 -27.39
C LEU A 587 20.25 2.36 -27.82
N LEU A 588 19.35 2.63 -26.88
CA LEU A 588 18.15 3.43 -27.09
C LEU A 588 18.07 4.57 -26.08
N TYR A 589 17.64 5.75 -26.53
CA TYR A 589 17.43 6.93 -25.69
C TYR A 589 16.53 7.94 -26.39
N ARG A 590 16.04 8.94 -25.66
CA ARG A 590 15.26 10.04 -26.23
C ARG A 590 16.16 11.23 -26.59
N HIS A 591 16.02 11.72 -27.81
CA HIS A 591 16.73 12.91 -28.31
C HIS A 591 16.08 14.22 -27.78
N GLY A 592 16.73 15.37 -27.98
CA GLY A 592 16.21 16.72 -27.67
C GLY A 592 14.76 16.98 -28.12
N THR A 593 14.37 16.36 -29.24
CA THR A 593 13.03 16.44 -29.86
C THR A 593 12.00 15.45 -29.28
N GLN A 594 12.36 14.70 -28.23
CA GLN A 594 11.59 13.56 -27.71
C GLN A 594 11.34 12.41 -28.71
N SER A 595 12.11 12.34 -29.81
CA SER A 595 12.14 11.17 -30.69
C SER A 595 12.97 10.05 -30.06
N LEU A 596 12.61 8.79 -30.34
CA LEU A 596 13.36 7.65 -29.87
C LEU A 596 14.54 7.42 -30.82
N ARG A 597 15.76 7.39 -30.30
CA ARG A 597 16.97 7.01 -31.06
C ARG A 597 17.24 5.54 -30.85
N TYR A 598 17.60 4.85 -31.92
CA TYR A 598 18.13 3.50 -31.89
C TYR A 598 19.52 3.50 -32.52
N CYS A 599 20.51 3.01 -31.79
CA CYS A 599 21.89 2.87 -32.26
C CYS A 599 22.32 1.41 -32.17
N SER A 600 22.56 0.77 -33.31
CA SER A 600 23.21 -0.54 -33.36
C SER A 600 24.69 -0.38 -33.08
N LEU A 601 25.24 -1.11 -32.10
CA LEU A 601 26.59 -0.94 -31.57
C LEU A 601 27.58 -1.96 -32.14
N ALA A 602 27.65 -2.08 -33.47
CA ALA A 602 28.68 -2.86 -34.15
C ALA A 602 30.08 -2.21 -34.03
N ALA A 603 31.06 -2.62 -34.85
CA ALA A 603 32.39 -2.00 -34.89
C ALA A 603 32.31 -0.49 -35.19
N GLN A 604 31.32 -0.07 -35.98
CA GLN A 604 30.87 1.31 -36.13
C GLN A 604 29.39 1.38 -35.75
N ALA A 605 29.03 2.38 -34.95
CA ALA A 605 27.65 2.56 -34.54
C ALA A 605 26.81 3.13 -35.69
N THR A 606 25.61 2.59 -35.89
CA THR A 606 24.63 3.15 -36.84
C THR A 606 23.38 3.56 -36.09
N CYS A 607 23.05 4.85 -36.14
CA CYS A 607 21.95 5.44 -35.40
C CYS A 607 20.81 5.91 -36.30
N THR A 608 19.58 5.58 -35.93
CA THR A 608 18.36 5.89 -36.67
C THR A 608 17.33 6.55 -35.74
N ASN A 609 16.60 7.54 -36.26
CA ASN A 609 15.41 8.07 -35.61
C ASN A 609 14.25 7.10 -35.77
N LEU A 610 13.64 6.71 -34.65
CA LEU A 610 12.41 5.94 -34.60
C LEU A 610 11.29 6.92 -34.23
N ASP A 611 10.57 7.39 -35.24
CA ASP A 611 9.41 8.27 -35.09
C ASP A 611 8.11 7.55 -35.47
#